data_AF-A0A0R1P125-F1
#
_entry.id   AF-A0A0R1P125-F1
#
_cell.length_a   1.000
_cell.length_b   1.000
_cell.length_c   1.000
_cell.angle_alpha   90.00
_cell.angle_beta   90.00
_cell.angle_gamma   90.00
#
_symmetry.space_group_name_H-M   'P 1'
#
loop_
_entity.id
_entity.type
_entity.pdbx_description
1 polymer ?
#
loop_
_entity_poly.entity_id
_entity_poly.type
_entity_poly.pdbx_seq_one_letter_code
_entity_poly.pdbx_strand_id
1 'polypeptide(L)' 'MDHGWQLIDGHWYYFNVSGQMLSGLVWINGRLYFLNPYHDGSFGAMLTGQHNVNGRTLSFDSTDGWLI' A
#
# COMPACT_ATOMS: atom_id res chain seq x y z
N MET A 1 -10.01 17.97 -0.50
CA MET A 1 -8.89 17.12 -0.06
C MET A 1 -8.98 15.84 -0.87
N ASP A 2 -7.91 15.52 -1.56
CA ASP A 2 -7.84 14.29 -2.35
C ASP A 2 -7.68 13.12 -1.38
N HIS A 3 -8.58 12.16 -1.51
CA HIS A 3 -8.65 10.93 -0.71
C HIS A 3 -8.74 9.74 -1.67
N GLY A 4 -8.49 8.55 -1.16
CA GLY A 4 -8.39 7.34 -1.97
C GLY A 4 -7.01 7.16 -2.61
N TRP A 5 -6.96 6.39 -3.70
CA TRP A 5 -5.75 6.08 -4.44
C TRP A 5 -5.22 7.30 -5.19
N GLN A 6 -3.92 7.56 -5.05
CA GLN A 6 -3.21 8.66 -5.69
C GLN A 6 -1.90 8.14 -6.31
N LEU A 7 -1.65 8.48 -7.57
CA LEU A 7 -0.39 8.17 -8.25
C LEU A 7 0.52 9.39 -8.15
N ILE A 8 1.61 9.28 -7.39
CA ILE A 8 2.55 10.37 -7.11
C ILE A 8 3.95 9.86 -7.45
N ASP A 9 4.64 10.55 -8.35
CA ASP A 9 6.00 10.21 -8.79
C ASP A 9 6.17 8.72 -9.17
N GLY A 10 5.19 8.19 -9.91
CA GLY A 10 5.18 6.79 -10.37
C GLY A 10 4.79 5.75 -9.31
N HIS A 11 4.44 6.15 -8.09
CA HIS A 11 4.06 5.25 -7.00
C HIS A 11 2.61 5.48 -6.57
N TRP A 12 1.93 4.39 -6.23
CA TRP A 12 0.57 4.46 -5.70
C TRP A 12 0.57 4.65 -4.19
N TYR A 13 -0.25 5.58 -3.70
CA TYR A 13 -0.48 5.88 -2.29
C TYR A 13 -1.98 5.86 -2.01
N TYR A 14 -2.35 5.62 -0.76
CA TYR A 14 -3.75 5.72 -0.34
C TYR A 14 -3.92 6.72 0.80
N PHE A 15 -4.83 7.67 0.61
CA PHE A 15 -5.18 8.68 1.60
C PHE A 15 -6.58 8.42 2.17
N ASN A 16 -6.73 8.49 3.48
CA ASN A 16 -8.04 8.38 4.12
C ASN A 16 -8.89 9.64 3.88
N VAL A 17 -10.15 9.62 4.35
CA VAL A 17 -11.11 10.73 4.18
C VAL A 17 -10.64 12.05 4.83
N SER A 18 -9.72 11.99 5.79
CA SER A 18 -9.11 13.15 6.44
C SER A 18 -7.84 13.63 5.72
N GLY A 19 -7.49 13.04 4.57
CA GLY A 19 -6.28 13.35 3.81
C GLY A 19 -4.99 12.80 4.45
N GLN A 20 -5.09 11.84 5.38
CA GLN A 20 -3.92 11.20 5.97
C GLN A 20 -3.49 10.01 5.13
N MET A 21 -2.20 9.95 4.80
CA MET A 21 -1.61 8.81 4.09
C MET A 21 -1.60 7.58 4.97
N LEU A 22 -2.00 6.44 4.41
CA LEU A 22 -1.95 5.15 5.10
C LEU A 22 -0.62 4.42 4.82
N SER A 23 -0.28 3.48 5.72
CA SER A 23 0.89 2.60 5.58
C SER A 23 0.62 1.24 6.24
N GLY A 24 1.45 0.24 5.95
CA GLY A 24 1.30 -1.13 6.42
C GLY A 24 0.26 -1.95 5.64
N LEU A 25 -0.19 -3.06 6.24
CA LEU A 25 -1.28 -3.87 5.67
C LEU A 25 -2.61 -3.15 5.86
N VAL A 26 -3.30 -2.86 4.76
CA VAL A 26 -4.53 -2.07 4.75
C VAL A 26 -5.63 -2.76 3.95
N TRP A 27 -6.84 -2.78 4.51
CA TRP A 27 -8.03 -3.32 3.84
C TRP A 27 -8.80 -2.20 3.16
N ILE A 28 -8.82 -2.20 1.82
CA ILE A 28 -9.42 -1.15 0.99
C ILE A 28 -10.37 -1.83 0.01
N ASN A 29 -11.65 -1.45 0.04
CA ASN A 29 -12.67 -1.92 -0.90
C ASN A 29 -12.71 -3.45 -1.11
N GLY A 30 -12.56 -4.22 -0.03
CA GLY A 30 -12.63 -5.69 -0.08
C GLY A 30 -11.34 -6.39 -0.48
N ARG A 31 -10.22 -5.66 -0.58
CA ARG A 31 -8.90 -6.19 -0.93
C ARG A 31 -7.86 -5.75 0.09
N LEU A 32 -6.88 -6.62 0.35
CA LEU A 32 -5.75 -6.31 1.23
C LEU A 32 -4.56 -5.82 0.39
N TYR A 33 -4.02 -4.67 0.74
CA TYR A 33 -2.84 -4.08 0.12
C TYR A 33 -1.72 -3.93 1.14
N PHE A 34 -0.49 -3.87 0.67
CA PHE A 34 0.65 -3.54 1.51
C PHE A 34 1.25 -2.21 1.08
N LEU A 35 1.14 -1.20 1.93
CA LEU A 35 1.73 0.11 1.75
C LEU A 35 3.01 0.19 2.59
N ASN A 36 4.08 0.77 2.06
CA ASN A 36 5.39 0.77 2.71
C ASN A 36 5.32 1.40 4.11
N PRO A 37 5.59 0.64 5.19
CA PRO A 37 5.57 1.17 6.56
C PRO A 37 6.90 1.80 6.98
N TYR A 38 7.94 1.77 6.14
CA TYR A 38 9.28 2.24 6.48
C TYR A 38 9.52 3.68 6.04
N HIS A 39 10.23 4.46 6.86
CA HIS A 39 10.62 5.83 6.57
C HIS A 39 11.94 5.89 5.79
N ASP A 40 11.98 5.25 4.62
CA ASP A 40 13.16 5.13 3.76
C ASP A 40 13.16 6.11 2.57
N GLY A 41 12.21 7.05 2.55
CA GLY A 41 11.95 7.95 1.43
C GLY A 41 10.76 7.52 0.57
N SER A 42 10.20 6.33 0.78
CA SER A 42 9.04 5.80 0.06
C SER A 42 7.88 5.38 0.97
N PHE A 43 7.82 5.94 2.19
CA PHE A 43 6.74 5.67 3.16
C PHE A 43 5.36 5.86 2.52
N GLY A 44 4.49 4.86 2.68
CA GLY A 44 3.14 4.82 2.13
C GLY A 44 3.01 4.31 0.69
N ALA A 45 4.12 4.13 -0.03
CA ALA A 45 4.08 3.62 -1.41
C ALA A 45 3.57 2.17 -1.43
N MET A 46 2.68 1.84 -2.37
CA MET A 46 2.16 0.50 -2.54
C MET A 46 3.28 -0.46 -2.97
N LEU A 47 3.38 -1.58 -2.26
CA LEU A 47 4.34 -2.64 -2.51
C LEU A 47 3.67 -3.80 -3.25
N THR A 48 4.34 -4.29 -4.28
CA THR A 48 3.94 -5.48 -5.04
C THR A 48 4.95 -6.61 -4.84
N GLY A 49 4.62 -7.83 -5.29
CA GLY A 49 5.52 -8.98 -5.17
C GLY A 49 5.49 -9.62 -3.78
N GLN A 50 6.53 -10.37 -3.44
CA GLN A 50 6.57 -11.14 -2.20
C GLN A 50 7.21 -10.35 -1.05
N HIS A 51 6.53 -10.33 0.10
CA HIS A 51 7.00 -9.65 1.31
C HIS A 51 6.83 -10.54 2.54
N ASN A 52 7.83 -10.56 3.42
CA ASN A 52 7.68 -11.20 4.72
C ASN A 52 7.02 -10.21 5.69
N VAL A 53 5.81 -10.53 6.14
CA VAL A 53 5.05 -9.74 7.09
C VAL A 53 4.74 -10.62 8.30
N ASN A 54 5.28 -10.24 9.47
CA ASN A 54 5.10 -10.98 10.72
C ASN A 54 5.43 -12.49 10.61
N GLY A 55 6.51 -12.83 9.91
CA GLY A 55 6.95 -14.22 9.74
C GLY A 55 6.19 -15.02 8.69
N ARG A 56 5.26 -14.39 7.95
CA ARG A 56 4.56 -15.01 6.82
C ARG A 56 4.96 -14.32 5.52
N THR A 57 5.29 -15.10 4.50
CA THR A 57 5.48 -14.56 3.15
C THR A 57 4.13 -14.40 2.48
N LEU A 58 3.83 -13.17 2.10
CA LEU A 58 2.60 -12.76 1.40
C LEU A 58 2.97 -12.33 -0.02
N SER A 59 2.14 -12.69 -1.01
CA SER A 59 2.35 -12.30 -2.41
C SER A 59 1.31 -11.25 -2.80
N PHE A 60 1.76 -10.10 -3.29
CA PHE A 60 0.90 -9.03 -3.79
C PHE A 60 1.01 -8.97 -5.31
N ASP A 61 -0.13 -8.89 -5.98
CA ASP A 61 -0.22 -8.87 -7.44
C ASP A 61 0.68 -7.77 -8.03
N SER A 62 1.40 -8.07 -9.12
CA SER A 62 2.38 -7.14 -9.70
C SER A 62 1.75 -6.01 -10.50
N THR A 63 0.48 -6.12 -10.87
CA THR A 63 -0.25 -5.12 -11.65
C THR A 63 -1.06 -4.24 -10.71
N ASP A 64 -1.81 -4.88 -9.82
CA ASP A 64 -2.82 -4.20 -9.04
C ASP A 64 -2.56 -4.16 -7.53
N GLY A 65 -1.55 -4.89 -7.03
CA GLY A 65 -1.02 -4.74 -5.66
C GLY A 65 -1.86 -5.34 -4.53
N TRP A 66 -2.97 -6.02 -4.80
CA TRP A 66 -3.70 -6.74 -3.74
C TRP A 66 -3.08 -8.11 -3.46
N LEU A 67 -3.27 -8.61 -2.24
CA LEU A 67 -2.83 -9.95 -1.81
C LEU A 67 -3.46 -11.06 -2.68
N ILE A 68 -2.64 -12.03 -3.13
CA ILE A 68 -3.02 -13.24 -3.89
C ILE A 68 -2.51 -14.52 -3.24
#